data_AF-A0A7F8R0X9-F1
#
_entry.id   AF-A0A7F8R0X9-F1
#
_cell.length_a   1.000
_cell.length_b   1.000
_cell.length_c   1.000
_cell.angle_alpha   90.00
_cell.angle_beta   90.00
_cell.angle_gamma   90.00
#
_symmetry.space_group_name_H-M   'P 1'
#
loop_
_entity.id
_entity.type
_entity.pdbx_description
1 polymer ?
#
loop_
_entity_poly.entity_id
_entity_poly.type
_entity_poly.pdbx_seq_one_letter_code
_entity_poly.pdbx_strand_id
1 'polypeptide(L)'
;MQFSGGKRKKLRLTGDQRNVCYPHSLQFYLEPPSESISLIEFENLAIDRVKLLKAVENLGVSYVKGTEPYQSKLENEIRKLKFSFRENLENEYEPRRKDHISHFILRLAYCQSEDLRRWFIQQEMDLLRFRFSILPKDKIQNFLKDIHLHFEAISDEEKSVREPEILASSPSLSGSKTELELESVYKIPFADALDLFRGRKVYLEGGFAYVPLKDIVAIVLNEFRAKLSKALAKEEELCISLLLTSMCADIWILANLLEHKDCKSLF
;
A
#
# COMPACT_ATOMS: atom_id res chain seq x y z
N MET A 1 -29.06 30.76 -40.67
CA MET A 1 -28.63 30.70 -39.25
C MET A 1 -27.40 29.80 -39.16
N GLN A 2 -26.23 30.38 -38.88
CA GLN A 2 -24.98 29.65 -38.62
C GLN A 2 -24.91 29.35 -37.12
N PHE A 3 -24.69 28.09 -36.74
CA PHE A 3 -24.35 27.71 -35.37
C PHE A 3 -22.84 27.48 -35.28
N SER A 4 -22.19 28.38 -34.55
CA SER A 4 -20.75 28.41 -34.26
C SER A 4 -20.37 27.30 -33.28
N GLY A 5 -19.38 26.48 -33.66
CA GLY A 5 -18.79 25.44 -32.82
C GLY A 5 -18.04 26.01 -31.62
N GLY A 6 -18.57 25.77 -30.41
CA GLY A 6 -17.89 26.08 -29.16
C GLY A 6 -16.76 25.08 -28.88
N LYS A 7 -15.50 25.53 -29.04
CA LYS A 7 -14.32 24.80 -28.55
C LYS A 7 -14.41 24.63 -27.03
N ARG A 8 -14.66 23.42 -26.55
CA ARG A 8 -14.55 23.04 -25.14
C ARG A 8 -13.09 23.23 -24.71
N LYS A 9 -12.80 24.32 -23.99
CA LYS A 9 -11.48 24.58 -23.40
C LYS A 9 -11.16 23.42 -22.45
N LYS A 10 -10.13 22.65 -22.78
CA LYS A 10 -9.48 21.68 -21.90
C LYS A 10 -9.01 22.45 -20.66
N LEU A 11 -9.70 22.27 -19.53
CA LEU A 11 -9.29 22.80 -18.23
C LEU A 11 -7.91 22.23 -17.92
N ARG A 12 -6.87 23.03 -18.18
CA ARG A 12 -5.52 22.76 -17.70
C ARG A 12 -5.56 23.00 -16.19
N LEU A 13 -5.80 21.95 -15.43
CA LEU A 13 -5.56 21.95 -13.99
C LEU A 13 -4.05 22.17 -13.80
N THR A 14 -3.73 23.34 -13.26
CA THR A 14 -2.44 23.86 -12.85
C THR A 14 -1.68 22.83 -12.01
N GLY A 15 -0.38 22.65 -12.28
CA GLY A 15 0.46 21.60 -11.71
C GLY A 15 0.58 21.57 -10.18
N ASP A 16 0.10 22.61 -9.50
CA ASP A 16 0.18 22.77 -8.05
C ASP A 16 -0.85 21.93 -7.27
N GLN A 17 -2.09 21.78 -7.78
CA GLN A 17 -3.13 20.96 -7.13
C GLN A 17 -2.89 19.44 -7.26
N ARG A 18 -2.10 19.03 -8.25
CA ARG A 18 -1.87 17.61 -8.57
C ARG A 18 -0.96 16.92 -7.55
N ASN A 19 0.03 17.64 -7.02
CA ASN A 19 0.91 17.14 -5.97
C ASN A 19 0.22 17.13 -4.59
N VAL A 20 -0.78 17.98 -4.36
CA VAL A 20 -1.58 17.98 -3.13
C VAL A 20 -2.42 16.69 -3.01
N CYS A 21 -2.90 16.16 -4.15
CA CYS A 21 -3.76 14.97 -4.14
C CYS A 21 -2.97 13.67 -3.86
N TYR A 22 -1.67 13.65 -4.15
CA TYR A 22 -0.81 12.48 -3.98
C TYR A 22 0.57 12.88 -3.43
N PRO A 23 0.68 13.14 -2.11
CA PRO A 23 1.91 13.64 -1.50
C PRO A 23 3.03 12.59 -1.51
N HIS A 24 2.67 11.30 -1.40
CA HIS A 24 3.62 10.18 -1.30
C HIS A 24 3.36 9.13 -2.37
N SER A 25 4.40 8.39 -2.74
CA SER A 25 4.29 7.18 -3.58
C SER A 25 3.66 5.99 -2.84
N LEU A 26 3.52 6.10 -1.51
CA LEU A 26 2.94 5.10 -0.63
C LEU A 26 1.63 5.66 -0.06
N GLN A 27 0.55 4.88 -0.11
CA GLN A 27 -0.79 5.34 0.25
C GLN A 27 -1.56 4.23 0.97
N PHE A 28 -2.44 4.61 1.91
CA PHE A 28 -3.36 3.69 2.58
C PHE A 28 -4.71 3.53 1.86
N TYR A 29 -4.90 4.24 0.75
CA TYR A 29 -6.12 4.21 -0.07
C TYR A 29 -7.39 4.42 0.77
N LEU A 30 -7.40 5.49 1.58
CA LEU A 30 -8.49 5.78 2.52
C LEU A 30 -9.68 6.48 1.84
N GLU A 31 -9.39 7.41 0.94
CA GLU A 31 -10.40 8.22 0.25
C GLU A 31 -10.59 7.73 -1.19
N PRO A 32 -11.83 7.54 -1.66
CA PRO A 32 -12.08 7.10 -3.02
C PRO A 32 -11.72 8.18 -4.05
N PRO A 33 -11.23 7.80 -5.25
CA PRO A 33 -10.94 8.76 -6.31
C PRO A 33 -12.23 9.43 -6.81
N SER A 34 -12.24 10.77 -6.89
CA SER A 34 -13.38 11.56 -7.38
C SER A 34 -13.36 11.81 -8.89
N GLU A 35 -12.38 11.25 -9.60
CA GLU A 35 -12.17 11.48 -11.02
C GLU A 35 -13.00 10.52 -11.89
N SER A 36 -13.63 11.03 -12.95
CA SER A 36 -14.29 10.20 -13.96
C SER A 36 -13.28 9.71 -15.00
N ILE A 37 -13.24 8.40 -15.24
CA ILE A 37 -12.37 7.76 -16.25
C ILE A 37 -13.20 7.11 -17.36
N SER A 38 -12.57 6.86 -18.51
CA SER A 38 -13.22 6.11 -19.59
C SER A 38 -13.31 4.61 -19.28
N LEU A 39 -14.26 3.90 -19.88
CA LEU A 39 -14.40 2.43 -19.69
C LEU A 39 -13.13 1.67 -20.13
N ILE A 40 -12.52 2.09 -21.25
CA ILE A 40 -11.28 1.48 -21.74
C ILE A 40 -10.14 1.70 -20.74
N GLU A 41 -10.06 2.88 -20.12
CA GLU A 41 -9.08 3.16 -19.07
C GLU A 41 -9.35 2.32 -17.82
N PHE A 42 -10.62 2.20 -17.40
CA PHE A 42 -11.04 1.36 -16.28
C PHE A 42 -10.58 -0.10 -16.46
N GLU A 43 -10.84 -0.70 -17.63
CA GLU A 43 -10.44 -2.07 -17.95
C GLU A 43 -8.92 -2.24 -17.92
N ASN A 44 -8.18 -1.32 -18.55
CA ASN A 44 -6.72 -1.38 -18.59
C ASN A 44 -6.10 -1.26 -17.19
N LEU A 45 -6.62 -0.36 -16.35
CA LEU A 45 -6.16 -0.19 -14.97
C LEU A 45 -6.40 -1.45 -14.13
N ALA A 46 -7.57 -2.08 -14.28
CA ALA A 46 -7.89 -3.33 -13.61
C ALA A 46 -6.94 -4.46 -14.04
N ILE A 47 -6.79 -4.67 -15.34
CA ILE A 47 -5.92 -5.72 -15.91
C ILE A 47 -4.46 -5.53 -15.46
N ASP A 48 -3.95 -4.30 -15.51
CA ASP A 48 -2.57 -4.02 -15.13
C ASP A 48 -2.33 -4.28 -13.64
N ARG A 49 -3.28 -3.94 -12.75
CA ARG A 49 -3.13 -4.21 -11.33
C ARG A 49 -3.26 -5.69 -10.99
N VAL A 50 -4.17 -6.43 -11.64
CA VAL A 50 -4.26 -7.90 -11.44
C VAL A 50 -2.95 -8.57 -11.86
N LYS A 51 -2.38 -8.18 -13.01
CA LYS A 51 -1.06 -8.67 -13.42
C LYS A 51 0.01 -8.40 -12.38
N LEU A 52 0.02 -7.21 -11.78
CA LEU A 52 0.95 -6.86 -10.72
C LEU A 52 0.76 -7.76 -9.48
N LEU A 53 -0.46 -7.89 -8.97
CA LEU A 53 -0.73 -8.68 -7.77
C LEU A 53 -0.44 -10.17 -7.98
N LYS A 54 -0.67 -10.70 -9.18
CA LYS A 54 -0.26 -12.07 -9.53
C LYS A 54 1.24 -12.23 -9.64
N ALA A 55 1.95 -11.23 -10.13
CA ALA A 55 3.42 -11.25 -10.10
C ALA A 55 3.92 -11.29 -8.65
N VAL A 56 3.30 -10.52 -7.73
CA VAL A 56 3.61 -10.57 -6.30
C VAL A 56 3.39 -11.97 -5.72
N GLU A 57 2.26 -12.60 -6.04
CA GLU A 57 1.94 -13.97 -5.62
C GLU A 57 2.98 -14.98 -6.13
N ASN A 58 3.21 -15.01 -7.45
CA ASN A 58 4.13 -15.95 -8.10
C ASN A 58 5.56 -15.82 -7.56
N LEU A 59 6.02 -14.59 -7.35
CA LEU A 59 7.33 -14.31 -6.76
C LEU A 59 7.37 -14.71 -5.28
N GLY A 60 6.27 -14.55 -4.55
CA GLY A 60 6.15 -14.96 -3.15
C GLY A 60 6.18 -16.48 -2.94
N VAL A 61 5.78 -17.26 -3.95
CA VAL A 61 5.91 -18.72 -3.96
C VAL A 61 7.31 -19.16 -4.42
N SER A 62 7.88 -18.46 -5.42
CA SER A 62 9.15 -18.83 -6.04
C SER A 62 10.39 -18.39 -5.26
N TYR A 63 10.26 -17.34 -4.44
CA TYR A 63 11.37 -16.72 -3.73
C TYR A 63 11.00 -16.38 -2.27
N VAL A 64 12.01 -16.32 -1.41
CA VAL A 64 11.84 -15.79 -0.05
C VAL A 64 11.72 -14.27 -0.12
N LYS A 65 10.67 -13.73 0.48
CA LYS A 65 10.41 -12.28 0.56
C LYS A 65 11.59 -11.56 1.22
N GLY A 66 12.03 -10.46 0.61
CA GLY A 66 13.16 -9.65 1.09
C GLY A 66 14.53 -10.07 0.55
N THR A 67 14.61 -11.16 -0.22
CA THR A 67 15.85 -11.50 -0.96
C THR A 67 16.04 -10.59 -2.16
N GLU A 68 17.29 -10.34 -2.54
CA GLU A 68 17.65 -9.57 -3.74
C GLU A 68 16.96 -10.06 -5.04
N PRO A 69 16.90 -11.37 -5.36
CA PRO A 69 16.20 -11.83 -6.56
C PRO A 69 14.70 -11.55 -6.52
N TYR A 70 14.05 -11.63 -5.35
CA TYR A 70 12.65 -11.24 -5.19
C TYR A 70 12.47 -9.75 -5.48
N GLN A 71 13.30 -8.91 -4.85
CA GLN A 71 13.21 -7.46 -4.98
C GLN A 71 13.44 -6.98 -6.41
N SER A 72 14.50 -7.48 -7.05
CA SER A 72 14.86 -7.09 -8.42
C SER A 72 13.75 -7.48 -9.43
N LYS A 73 13.19 -8.70 -9.32
CA LYS A 73 12.12 -9.14 -10.22
C LYS A 73 10.82 -8.36 -10.00
N LEU A 74 10.46 -8.11 -8.75
CA LEU A 74 9.26 -7.33 -8.44
C LEU A 74 9.40 -5.88 -8.91
N GLU A 75 10.56 -5.26 -8.74
CA GLU A 75 10.87 -3.94 -9.30
C GLU A 75 10.67 -3.92 -10.82
N ASN A 76 11.18 -4.92 -11.53
CA ASN A 76 11.06 -5.00 -12.98
C ASN A 76 9.61 -5.08 -13.45
N GLU A 77 8.75 -5.85 -12.77
CA GLU A 77 7.33 -5.94 -13.09
C GLU A 77 6.58 -4.62 -12.80
N ILE A 78 6.87 -3.96 -11.68
CA ILE A 78 6.29 -2.65 -11.35
C ILE A 78 6.67 -1.60 -12.42
N ARG A 79 7.94 -1.60 -12.84
CA ARG A 79 8.45 -0.69 -13.88
C ARG A 79 7.80 -0.97 -15.24
N LYS A 80 7.69 -2.24 -15.63
CA LYS A 80 7.05 -2.68 -16.88
C LYS A 80 5.58 -2.27 -16.95
N LEU A 81 4.86 -2.41 -15.84
CA LEU A 81 3.45 -2.03 -15.72
C LEU A 81 3.24 -0.53 -15.44
N LYS A 82 4.32 0.26 -15.35
CA LYS A 82 4.29 1.72 -15.13
C LYS A 82 3.58 2.14 -13.84
N PHE A 83 3.68 1.32 -12.79
CA PHE A 83 3.25 1.72 -11.45
C PHE A 83 4.32 2.55 -10.75
N SER A 84 3.90 3.32 -9.74
CA SER A 84 4.84 4.09 -8.93
C SER A 84 5.78 3.13 -8.16
N PHE A 85 7.09 3.36 -8.28
CA PHE A 85 8.13 2.53 -7.68
C PHE A 85 9.11 3.36 -6.86
N ARG A 86 9.70 4.38 -7.49
CA ARG A 86 10.63 5.32 -6.88
C ARG A 86 10.25 6.73 -7.31
N GLU A 87 10.37 7.69 -6.41
CA GLU A 87 10.26 9.11 -6.76
C GLU A 87 11.27 9.41 -7.88
N ASN A 88 10.77 9.89 -9.01
CA ASN A 88 11.53 10.23 -10.20
C ASN A 88 11.04 11.60 -10.68
N LEU A 89 11.98 12.56 -10.74
CA LEU A 89 11.74 14.00 -10.59
C LEU A 89 10.75 14.66 -11.57
N GLU A 90 10.38 14.02 -12.70
CA GLU A 90 9.66 14.74 -13.76
C GLU A 90 8.21 14.33 -14.02
N ASN A 91 7.68 13.19 -13.53
CA ASN A 91 6.25 12.83 -13.75
C ASN A 91 5.74 11.74 -12.78
N GLU A 92 5.56 12.08 -11.50
CA GLU A 92 5.09 11.14 -10.47
C GLU A 92 3.57 11.06 -10.34
N TYR A 93 2.85 12.05 -10.88
CA TYR A 93 1.40 12.12 -10.75
C TYR A 93 0.69 10.95 -11.44
N GLU A 94 1.01 10.66 -12.70
CA GLU A 94 0.31 9.62 -13.46
C GLU A 94 0.50 8.21 -12.87
N PRO A 95 1.72 7.77 -12.47
CA PRO A 95 1.89 6.49 -11.79
C PRO A 95 1.16 6.40 -10.44
N ARG A 96 1.11 7.51 -9.66
CA ARG A 96 0.38 7.57 -8.37
C ARG A 96 -1.13 7.51 -8.59
N ARG A 97 -1.65 8.29 -9.54
CA ARG A 97 -3.06 8.26 -9.97
C ARG A 97 -3.46 6.86 -10.44
N LYS A 98 -2.65 6.25 -11.31
CA LYS A 98 -2.85 4.88 -11.79
C LYS A 98 -2.94 3.89 -10.63
N ASP A 99 -2.01 3.97 -9.69
CA ASP A 99 -1.98 3.11 -8.51
C ASP A 99 -3.23 3.28 -7.63
N HIS A 100 -3.60 4.54 -7.35
CA HIS A 100 -4.76 4.87 -6.55
C HIS A 100 -6.06 4.34 -7.17
N ILE A 101 -6.33 4.68 -8.43
CA ILE A 101 -7.57 4.33 -9.11
C ILE A 101 -7.66 2.81 -9.29
N SER A 102 -6.58 2.17 -9.75
CA SER A 102 -6.58 0.72 -9.97
C SER A 102 -6.85 -0.08 -8.70
N HIS A 103 -6.36 0.39 -7.54
CA HIS A 103 -6.65 -0.25 -6.25
C HIS A 103 -8.14 -0.25 -5.95
N PHE A 104 -8.81 0.91 -6.05
CA PHE A 104 -10.25 1.03 -5.82
C PHE A 104 -11.09 0.25 -6.85
N ILE A 105 -10.63 0.15 -8.11
CA ILE A 105 -11.29 -0.69 -9.11
C ILE A 105 -11.27 -2.16 -8.66
N LEU A 106 -10.11 -2.67 -8.22
CA LEU A 106 -10.01 -4.07 -7.80
C LEU A 106 -10.76 -4.36 -6.51
N ARG A 107 -10.93 -3.39 -5.61
CA ARG A 107 -11.78 -3.60 -4.44
C ARG A 107 -13.20 -4.02 -4.80
N LEU A 108 -13.78 -3.44 -5.85
CA LEU A 108 -15.11 -3.82 -6.35
C LEU A 108 -15.16 -5.28 -6.85
N ALA A 109 -14.09 -5.77 -7.45
CA ALA A 109 -14.00 -7.15 -7.91
C ALA A 109 -13.76 -8.14 -6.75
N TYR A 110 -12.82 -7.84 -5.85
CA TYR A 110 -12.36 -8.77 -4.82
C TYR A 110 -13.09 -8.65 -3.48
N CYS A 111 -14.08 -7.76 -3.35
CA CYS A 111 -14.91 -7.66 -2.15
C CYS A 111 -16.00 -8.74 -2.05
N GLN A 112 -16.23 -9.56 -3.09
CA GLN A 112 -17.43 -10.41 -3.20
C GLN A 112 -17.40 -11.68 -2.34
N SER A 113 -16.24 -12.28 -2.10
CA SER A 113 -16.10 -13.50 -1.31
C SER A 113 -14.97 -13.37 -0.30
N GLU A 114 -15.04 -14.14 0.78
CA GLU A 114 -14.01 -14.09 1.83
C GLU A 114 -12.64 -14.53 1.29
N ASP A 115 -12.60 -15.51 0.40
CA ASP A 115 -11.35 -16.00 -0.20
C ASP A 115 -10.71 -14.97 -1.13
N LEU A 116 -11.51 -14.28 -1.96
CA LEU A 116 -11.03 -13.20 -2.82
C LEU A 116 -10.50 -12.03 -1.98
N ARG A 117 -11.18 -11.67 -0.89
CA ARG A 117 -10.71 -10.63 0.05
C ARG A 117 -9.39 -11.01 0.68
N ARG A 118 -9.27 -12.23 1.21
CA ARG A 118 -8.05 -12.72 1.85
C ARG A 118 -6.89 -12.70 0.88
N TRP A 119 -7.10 -13.16 -0.36
CA TRP A 119 -6.09 -13.12 -1.41
C TRP A 119 -5.67 -11.69 -1.74
N PHE A 120 -6.63 -10.81 -2.02
CA PHE A 120 -6.36 -9.41 -2.39
C PHE A 120 -5.62 -8.65 -1.29
N ILE A 121 -6.08 -8.76 -0.04
CA ILE A 121 -5.40 -8.15 1.12
C ILE A 121 -3.97 -8.68 1.24
N GLN A 122 -3.75 -9.99 1.06
CA GLN A 122 -2.42 -10.58 1.17
C GLN A 122 -1.45 -10.02 0.12
N GLN A 123 -1.86 -9.97 -1.15
CA GLN A 123 -0.99 -9.46 -2.22
C GLN A 123 -0.74 -7.95 -2.09
N GLU A 124 -1.75 -7.18 -1.68
CA GLU A 124 -1.60 -5.73 -1.43
C GLU A 124 -0.67 -5.45 -0.24
N MET A 125 -0.75 -6.24 0.83
CA MET A 125 0.17 -6.14 1.97
C MET A 125 1.61 -6.43 1.54
N ASP A 126 1.82 -7.46 0.73
CA ASP A 126 3.15 -7.82 0.25
C ASP A 126 3.73 -6.76 -0.69
N LEU A 127 2.90 -6.20 -1.56
CA LEU A 127 3.27 -5.05 -2.40
C LEU A 127 3.62 -3.82 -1.56
N LEU A 128 2.82 -3.51 -0.53
CA LEU A 128 3.08 -2.40 0.38
C LEU A 128 4.39 -2.60 1.15
N ARG A 129 4.63 -3.81 1.66
CA ARG A 129 5.87 -4.19 2.35
C ARG A 129 7.09 -3.96 1.45
N PHE A 130 6.99 -4.37 0.19
CA PHE A 130 8.06 -4.14 -0.79
C PHE A 130 8.30 -2.64 -1.00
N ARG A 131 7.24 -1.85 -1.21
CA ARG A 131 7.36 -0.38 -1.36
C ARG A 131 7.99 0.30 -0.15
N PHE A 132 7.71 -0.17 1.06
CA PHE A 132 8.39 0.29 2.26
C PHE A 132 9.89 -0.02 2.24
N SER A 133 10.27 -1.23 1.81
CA SER A 133 11.67 -1.68 1.85
C SER A 133 12.62 -0.89 0.93
N ILE A 134 12.09 -0.30 -0.14
CA ILE A 134 12.87 0.48 -1.13
C ILE A 134 12.85 1.99 -0.86
N LEU A 135 12.00 2.45 0.06
CA LEU A 135 11.80 3.87 0.35
C LEU A 135 12.91 4.38 1.28
N PRO A 136 13.49 5.56 1.03
CA PRO A 136 14.51 6.12 1.92
C PRO A 136 13.90 6.49 3.29
N LYS A 137 14.72 6.42 4.34
CA LYS A 137 14.30 6.65 5.73
C LYS A 137 13.58 7.99 5.92
N ASP A 138 14.05 9.06 5.28
CA ASP A 138 13.45 10.41 5.38
C ASP A 138 12.01 10.46 4.87
N LYS A 139 11.71 9.70 3.81
CA LYS A 139 10.37 9.62 3.22
C LYS A 139 9.46 8.73 4.03
N ILE A 140 9.98 7.66 4.64
CA ILE A 140 9.24 6.86 5.62
C ILE A 140 8.82 7.75 6.79
N GLN A 141 9.73 8.57 7.33
CA GLN A 141 9.38 9.51 8.41
C GLN A 141 8.30 10.51 8.02
N ASN A 142 8.37 11.09 6.82
CA ASN A 142 7.31 11.99 6.34
C ASN A 142 5.97 11.27 6.18
N PHE A 143 5.99 10.05 5.64
CA PHE A 143 4.80 9.23 5.52
C PHE A 143 4.18 8.88 6.88
N LEU A 144 5.01 8.52 7.87
CA LEU A 144 4.56 8.20 9.22
C LEU A 144 3.96 9.40 9.96
N LYS A 145 4.35 10.64 9.63
CA LYS A 145 3.74 11.86 10.19
C LYS A 145 2.33 12.13 9.63
N ASP A 146 2.13 11.78 8.35
CA ASP A 146 0.88 12.04 7.65
C ASP A 146 -0.20 11.00 7.95
N ILE A 147 0.21 9.76 8.22
CA ILE A 147 -0.69 8.82 8.87
C ILE A 147 -0.83 9.30 10.31
N HIS A 148 -2.05 9.63 10.77
CA HIS A 148 -2.36 10.11 12.13
C HIS A 148 -2.08 9.10 13.26
N LEU A 149 -0.93 8.43 13.20
CA LEU A 149 -0.39 7.58 14.22
C LEU A 149 0.61 8.40 15.00
N HIS A 150 0.49 8.38 16.32
CA HIS A 150 1.39 9.07 17.23
C HIS A 150 2.73 8.34 17.30
N PHE A 151 3.51 8.39 16.21
CA PHE A 151 4.89 7.91 16.16
C PHE A 151 5.83 9.02 16.65
N GLU A 152 6.19 8.98 17.92
CA GLU A 152 7.17 9.91 18.49
C GLU A 152 8.56 9.27 18.46
N ALA A 153 9.50 9.86 17.72
CA ALA A 153 10.89 9.41 17.77
C ALA A 153 11.51 9.84 19.10
N ILE A 154 12.18 8.91 19.78
CA ILE A 154 12.84 9.21 21.06
C ILE A 154 14.15 9.97 20.83
N SER A 155 14.52 10.82 21.78
CA SER A 155 15.83 11.48 21.81
C SER A 155 16.98 10.49 21.99
N ASP A 156 18.19 10.85 21.57
CA ASP A 156 19.38 10.00 21.71
C ASP A 156 19.73 9.73 23.19
N GLU A 157 19.42 10.65 24.10
CA GLU A 157 19.60 10.47 25.54
C GLU A 157 18.66 9.37 26.08
N GLU A 158 17.37 9.46 25.78
CA GLU A 158 16.38 8.43 26.15
C GLU A 158 16.70 7.07 25.53
N LYS A 159 17.22 7.07 24.30
CA LYS A 159 17.65 5.87 23.57
C LYS A 159 18.84 5.20 24.24
N SER A 160 19.86 5.96 24.64
CA SER A 160 21.05 5.42 25.29
C SER A 160 20.75 4.77 26.64
N VAL A 161 19.82 5.34 27.41
CA VAL A 161 19.40 4.78 28.71
C VAL A 161 18.71 3.41 28.55
N ARG A 162 17.90 3.25 27.50
CA ARG A 162 17.07 2.05 27.25
C ARG A 162 17.68 1.08 26.25
N GLU A 163 18.85 1.43 25.72
CA GLU A 163 19.61 0.67 24.73
C GLU A 163 19.74 -0.83 25.06
N PRO A 164 20.18 -1.25 26.26
CA PRO A 164 20.36 -2.67 26.55
C PRO A 164 19.04 -3.45 26.51
N GLU A 165 17.96 -2.85 27.01
CA GLU A 165 16.64 -3.49 27.08
C GLU A 165 15.99 -3.59 25.69
N ILE A 166 16.17 -2.57 24.85
CA ILE A 166 15.70 -2.57 23.46
C ILE A 166 16.45 -3.66 22.68
N LEU A 167 17.78 -3.74 22.82
CA LEU A 167 18.59 -4.77 22.15
C LEU A 167 18.22 -6.19 22.60
N ALA A 168 17.94 -6.38 23.89
CA ALA A 168 17.51 -7.68 24.43
C ALA A 168 16.12 -8.10 23.93
N SER A 169 15.24 -7.12 23.66
CA SER A 169 13.84 -7.36 23.31
C SER A 169 13.57 -7.39 21.80
N SER A 170 14.49 -6.89 20.96
CA SER A 170 14.31 -6.77 19.50
C SER A 170 15.12 -7.82 18.73
N PRO A 171 14.50 -8.91 18.24
CA PRO A 171 15.19 -9.94 17.48
C PRO A 171 15.75 -9.45 16.13
N SER A 172 15.14 -8.40 15.58
CA SER A 172 15.47 -7.76 14.30
C SER A 172 16.86 -7.11 14.27
N LEU A 173 17.41 -6.78 15.44
CA LEU A 173 18.70 -6.12 15.58
C LEU A 173 19.86 -7.09 15.83
N SER A 174 19.58 -8.39 15.95
CA SER A 174 20.57 -9.45 16.18
C SER A 174 21.61 -9.14 17.29
N GLY A 175 21.25 -8.33 18.29
CA GLY A 175 22.15 -7.89 19.36
C GLY A 175 23.26 -6.91 18.93
N SER A 176 23.18 -6.35 17.72
CA SER A 176 24.18 -5.41 17.19
C SER A 176 23.90 -3.99 17.68
N LYS A 177 24.72 -3.53 18.64
CA LYS A 177 24.70 -2.16 19.16
C LYS A 177 24.85 -1.11 18.05
N THR A 178 25.76 -1.34 17.10
CA THR A 178 26.02 -0.43 15.98
C THR A 178 24.82 -0.24 15.05
N GLU A 179 23.99 -1.29 14.88
CA GLU A 179 22.76 -1.16 14.08
C GLU A 179 21.71 -0.30 14.78
N LEU A 180 21.56 -0.46 16.10
CA LEU A 180 20.63 0.34 16.87
C LEU A 180 21.06 1.82 16.91
N GLU A 181 22.35 2.11 17.07
CA GLU A 181 22.88 3.49 17.06
C GLU A 181 22.48 4.25 15.77
N LEU A 182 22.53 3.59 14.61
CA LEU A 182 22.19 4.17 13.31
C LEU A 182 20.68 4.20 12.99
N GLU A 183 19.84 3.58 13.80
CA GLU A 183 18.39 3.51 13.59
C GLU A 183 17.61 4.40 14.54
N SER A 184 16.59 5.07 14.02
CA SER A 184 15.61 5.78 14.86
C SER A 184 14.71 4.78 15.57
N VAL A 185 14.49 5.00 16.87
CA VAL A 185 13.55 4.24 17.69
C VAL A 185 12.32 5.11 17.96
N TYR A 186 11.14 4.51 17.83
CA TYR A 186 9.85 5.18 18.01
C TYR A 186 9.19 4.69 19.28
N LYS A 187 8.66 5.64 20.06
CA LYS A 187 7.81 5.40 21.22
C LYS A 187 6.36 5.43 20.77
N ILE A 188 5.64 4.35 21.05
CA ILE A 188 4.27 4.11 20.56
C ILE A 188 3.43 3.57 21.71
N PRO A 189 2.14 3.93 21.86
CA PRO A 189 1.26 3.24 22.80
C PRO A 189 1.29 1.73 22.56
N PHE A 190 1.44 0.93 23.62
CA PHE A 190 1.58 -0.53 23.44
C PHE A 190 0.38 -1.17 22.71
N ALA A 191 -0.81 -0.58 22.84
CA ALA A 191 -2.04 -1.02 22.17
C ALA A 191 -1.92 -1.02 20.64
N ASP A 192 -1.12 -0.13 20.05
CA ASP A 192 -0.91 -0.08 18.60
C ASP A 192 0.18 -1.06 18.14
N ALA A 193 1.04 -1.52 19.06
CA ALA A 193 2.13 -2.46 18.81
C ALA A 193 1.78 -3.93 19.17
N LEU A 194 0.49 -4.29 19.12
CA LEU A 194 -0.06 -5.59 19.56
C LEU A 194 0.73 -6.82 19.10
N ASP A 195 1.03 -6.90 17.81
CA ASP A 195 1.68 -8.08 17.24
C ASP A 195 3.16 -8.21 17.61
N LEU A 196 3.82 -7.09 17.91
CA LEU A 196 5.21 -7.10 18.35
C LEU A 196 5.32 -7.51 19.82
N PHE A 197 4.50 -6.94 20.70
CA PHE A 197 4.62 -7.24 22.13
C PHE A 197 4.05 -8.59 22.52
N ARG A 198 2.98 -9.08 21.86
CA ARG A 198 2.47 -10.45 22.05
C ARG A 198 3.54 -11.50 21.79
N GLY A 199 4.42 -11.22 20.81
CA GLY A 199 5.57 -12.07 20.49
C GLY A 199 6.82 -11.82 21.33
N ARG A 200 6.78 -10.92 22.33
CA ARG A 200 7.95 -10.44 23.08
C ARG A 200 9.09 -9.96 22.15
N LYS A 201 8.73 -9.24 21.09
CA LYS A 201 9.67 -8.72 20.08
C LYS A 201 9.96 -7.22 20.21
N VAL A 202 9.54 -6.62 21.33
CA VAL A 202 9.66 -5.18 21.58
C VAL A 202 9.77 -4.93 23.09
N TYR A 203 10.55 -3.91 23.45
CA TYR A 203 10.65 -3.44 24.83
C TYR A 203 9.43 -2.60 25.23
N LEU A 204 8.95 -2.79 26.46
CA LEU A 204 7.79 -2.08 27.01
C LEU A 204 8.17 -1.36 28.31
N GLU A 205 7.78 -0.09 28.44
CA GLU A 205 7.95 0.69 29.67
C GLU A 205 6.84 1.73 29.80
N GLY A 206 6.21 1.82 30.98
CA GLY A 206 5.23 2.88 31.27
C GLY A 206 4.01 2.91 30.35
N GLY A 207 3.60 1.78 29.77
CA GLY A 207 2.49 1.71 28.80
C GLY A 207 2.88 2.04 27.35
N PHE A 208 4.18 2.20 27.07
CA PHE A 208 4.71 2.46 25.74
C PHE A 208 5.60 1.32 25.26
N ALA A 209 5.61 1.12 23.95
CA ALA A 209 6.49 0.22 23.23
C ALA A 209 7.57 1.01 22.49
N TYR A 210 8.81 0.53 22.56
CA TYR A 210 9.97 1.15 21.93
C TYR A 210 10.38 0.33 20.71
N VAL A 211 10.02 0.80 19.52
CA VAL A 211 10.05 0.04 18.27
C VAL A 211 11.10 0.63 17.32
N PRO A 212 12.09 -0.15 16.86
CA PRO A 212 13.01 0.27 15.80
C PRO A 212 12.30 0.51 14.47
N LEU A 213 12.86 1.36 13.61
CA LEU A 213 12.30 1.61 12.28
C LEU A 213 12.08 0.33 11.45
N LYS A 214 12.95 -0.69 11.58
CA LYS A 214 12.76 -1.98 10.91
C LYS A 214 11.43 -2.66 11.27
N ASP A 215 11.01 -2.54 12.52
CA ASP A 215 9.83 -3.21 13.06
C ASP A 215 8.55 -2.35 12.96
N ILE A 216 8.67 -1.03 12.76
CA ILE A 216 7.50 -0.15 12.55
C ILE A 216 6.70 -0.56 11.32
N VAL A 217 7.38 -1.12 10.31
CA VAL A 217 6.75 -1.60 9.08
C VAL A 217 5.69 -2.65 9.40
N ALA A 218 5.91 -3.50 10.40
CA ALA A 218 4.92 -4.49 10.81
C ALA A 218 3.65 -3.85 11.37
N ILE A 219 3.78 -2.82 12.20
CA ILE A 219 2.66 -2.06 12.77
C ILE A 219 1.84 -1.42 11.64
N VAL A 220 2.52 -0.73 10.73
CA VAL A 220 1.89 -0.07 9.58
C VAL A 220 1.16 -1.07 8.69
N LEU A 221 1.77 -2.22 8.37
CA LEU A 221 1.15 -3.25 7.56
C LEU A 221 -0.11 -3.83 8.22
N ASN A 222 -0.10 -3.99 9.54
CA ASN A 222 -1.26 -4.49 10.28
C ASN A 222 -2.41 -3.51 10.29
N GLU A 223 -2.13 -2.23 10.49
CA GLU A 223 -3.16 -1.21 10.42
C GLU A 223 -3.73 -1.09 9.00
N PHE A 224 -2.87 -1.14 7.98
CA PHE A 224 -3.31 -1.19 6.59
C PHE A 224 -4.23 -2.38 6.34
N ARG A 225 -3.87 -3.58 6.82
CA ARG A 225 -4.70 -4.79 6.74
C ARG A 225 -6.07 -4.57 7.37
N ALA A 226 -6.12 -4.02 8.59
CA ALA A 226 -7.36 -3.78 9.30
C ALA A 226 -8.26 -2.77 8.60
N LYS A 227 -7.70 -1.64 8.13
CA LYS A 227 -8.44 -0.61 7.38
C LYS A 227 -8.95 -1.14 6.04
N LEU A 228 -8.11 -1.86 5.30
CA LEU A 228 -8.49 -2.45 4.01
C LEU A 228 -9.58 -3.51 4.17
N SER A 229 -9.45 -4.39 5.17
CA SER A 229 -10.46 -5.41 5.46
C SER A 229 -11.82 -4.77 5.81
N LYS A 230 -11.82 -3.70 6.62
CA LYS A 230 -13.04 -2.95 6.94
C LYS A 230 -13.64 -2.26 5.71
N ALA A 231 -12.81 -1.69 4.83
CA ALA A 231 -13.25 -1.05 3.60
C ALA A 231 -13.94 -2.05 2.65
N LEU A 232 -13.32 -3.21 2.41
CA LEU A 232 -13.88 -4.26 1.54
C LEU A 232 -15.22 -4.80 2.05
N ALA A 233 -15.38 -4.94 3.37
CA ALA A 233 -16.66 -5.34 3.97
C ALA A 233 -17.77 -4.30 3.70
N LYS A 234 -17.45 -3.00 3.87
CA LYS A 234 -18.39 -1.92 3.59
C LYS A 234 -18.74 -1.82 2.10
N GLU A 235 -17.77 -2.04 1.22
CA GLU A 235 -17.97 -2.00 -0.23
C GLU A 235 -18.83 -3.16 -0.71
N GLU A 236 -18.76 -4.34 -0.10
CA GLU A 236 -19.71 -5.43 -0.37
C GLU A 236 -21.14 -5.04 -0.03
N GLU A 237 -21.40 -4.44 1.14
CA GLU A 237 -22.74 -3.98 1.51
C GLU A 237 -23.29 -2.98 0.48
N LEU A 238 -22.43 -2.05 0.02
CA LEU A 238 -22.77 -1.08 -1.01
C LEU A 238 -23.02 -1.75 -2.37
N CYS A 239 -22.17 -2.69 -2.78
CA CYS A 239 -22.34 -3.47 -4.01
C CYS A 239 -23.66 -4.27 -3.97
N ILE A 240 -24.00 -4.89 -2.84
CA ILE A 240 -25.28 -5.59 -2.66
C ILE A 240 -26.47 -4.64 -2.86
N SER A 241 -26.38 -3.41 -2.34
CA SER A 241 -27.42 -2.40 -2.53
C SER A 241 -27.50 -1.87 -3.98
N LEU A 242 -26.37 -1.86 -4.70
CA LEU A 242 -26.24 -1.36 -6.07
C LEU A 242 -26.41 -2.45 -7.15
N LEU A 243 -26.43 -3.74 -6.78
CA LEU A 243 -26.68 -4.89 -7.67
C LEU A 243 -28.06 -4.83 -8.37
N LEU A 244 -28.91 -3.87 -8.00
CA LEU A 244 -30.12 -3.49 -8.74
C LEU A 244 -29.84 -2.59 -9.96
N THR A 245 -28.59 -2.22 -10.25
CA THR A 245 -28.20 -1.32 -11.36
C THR A 245 -27.21 -1.96 -12.34
N SER A 246 -27.40 -1.68 -13.64
CA SER A 246 -26.70 -2.28 -14.79
C SER A 246 -25.16 -2.25 -14.76
N MET A 247 -24.53 -1.37 -13.96
CA MET A 247 -23.07 -1.24 -13.90
C MET A 247 -22.36 -2.40 -13.19
N CYS A 248 -23.03 -3.10 -12.27
CA CYS A 248 -22.44 -4.26 -11.61
C CYS A 248 -22.26 -5.45 -12.58
N ALA A 249 -23.06 -5.55 -13.64
CA ALA A 249 -22.93 -6.62 -14.63
C ALA A 249 -21.60 -6.54 -15.38
N ASP A 250 -21.15 -5.33 -15.74
CA ASP A 250 -19.85 -5.13 -16.41
C ASP A 250 -18.67 -5.39 -15.48
N ILE A 251 -18.78 -5.03 -14.18
CA ILE A 251 -17.79 -5.36 -13.15
C ILE A 251 -17.74 -6.86 -12.89
N TRP A 252 -18.89 -7.53 -12.88
CA TRP A 252 -19.00 -8.99 -12.76
C TRP A 252 -18.42 -9.72 -13.97
N ILE A 253 -18.69 -9.22 -15.18
CA ILE A 253 -18.09 -9.72 -16.42
C ILE A 253 -16.58 -9.49 -16.41
N LEU A 254 -16.08 -8.36 -15.90
CA LEU A 254 -14.65 -8.11 -15.75
C LEU A 254 -13.99 -9.03 -14.71
N ALA A 255 -14.62 -9.26 -13.55
CA ALA A 255 -14.12 -10.20 -12.55
C ALA A 255 -14.06 -11.63 -13.10
N ASN A 256 -15.11 -12.09 -13.78
CA ASN A 256 -15.13 -13.39 -14.46
C ASN A 256 -14.18 -13.47 -15.66
N LEU A 257 -13.99 -12.38 -16.42
CA LEU A 257 -13.02 -12.32 -17.52
C LEU A 257 -11.59 -12.30 -17.01
N LEU A 258 -11.34 -11.71 -15.85
CA LEU A 258 -10.05 -11.78 -15.17
C LEU A 258 -9.79 -13.22 -14.74
N GLU A 259 -10.72 -13.87 -14.03
CA GLU A 259 -10.62 -15.29 -13.67
C GLU A 259 -10.50 -16.25 -14.88
N HIS A 260 -11.18 -15.98 -16.00
CA HIS A 260 -11.09 -16.82 -17.20
C HIS A 260 -9.85 -16.54 -18.07
N LYS A 261 -9.36 -15.29 -18.12
CA LYS A 261 -8.06 -14.98 -18.74
C LYS A 261 -6.90 -15.53 -17.92
N ASP A 262 -7.09 -15.71 -16.61
CA ASP A 262 -6.14 -16.36 -15.73
C ASP A 262 -5.86 -17.81 -16.13
N CYS A 263 -6.86 -18.55 -16.63
CA CYS A 263 -6.65 -19.92 -17.13
C CYS A 263 -5.95 -19.98 -18.50
N LYS A 264 -6.01 -18.92 -19.32
CA LYS A 264 -5.50 -18.95 -20.71
C LYS A 264 -4.12 -18.33 -20.88
N SER A 265 -3.63 -17.49 -19.96
CA SER A 265 -2.25 -16.96 -20.02
C SER A 265 -1.24 -17.75 -19.18
N LEU A 266 -1.65 -18.90 -18.63
CA LEU A 266 -0.81 -19.86 -17.91
C LEU A 266 -0.40 -21.07 -18.78
N PHE A 267 -0.64 -21.01 -20.09
CA PHE A 267 -0.08 -21.91 -21.11
C PHE A 267 0.55 -21.11 -22.24
#